data_AF-A0A5C7H3Q6-F1
#
_entry.id   AF-A0A5C7H3Q6-F1
#
_cell.length_a   1.000
_cell.length_b   1.000
_cell.length_c   1.000
_cell.angle_alpha   90.00
_cell.angle_beta   90.00
_cell.angle_gamma   90.00
#
_symmetry.space_group_name_H-M   'P 1'
#
loop_
_entity.id
_entity.type
_entity.pdbx_description
1 polymer ?
#
loop_
_entity_poly.entity_id
_entity_poly.type
_entity_poly.pdbx_seq_one_letter_code
_entity_poly.pdbx_strand_id
1 'polypeptide(L)'
;MESVFSSINKFSGFTLLFVFLLSCSSTFTSTEAYDAVDTGGNITIKWDVMSWTPDGYVGVVTIYNFQKHHQIKAPGWRLGWTWAKKEIIWSMVGSQTTEQGDCSRFKGNIPHSCNKDPTVVDLSPKTPFNQQISNCCRGGVLKPWDASSFQLSVGAAGTTNKTVRMPKHFTLNAPGNAYTCGPPQIVQPTKFITQHKKRVTRALMTWIVICKYS
;
A
#
# COMPACT_ATOMS: atom_id res chain seq x y z
N MET A 1 -77.78 -16.75 -38.69
CA MET A 1 -77.10 -17.14 -37.45
C MET A 1 -75.67 -17.57 -37.80
N GLU A 2 -74.88 -16.67 -38.39
CA GLU A 2 -73.51 -16.96 -38.86
C GLU A 2 -72.71 -15.65 -38.91
N SER A 3 -72.31 -15.10 -37.76
CA SER A 3 -71.34 -14.00 -37.75
C SER A 3 -70.61 -13.79 -36.42
N VAL A 4 -70.81 -14.66 -35.42
CA VAL A 4 -70.23 -14.44 -34.07
C VAL A 4 -69.02 -15.33 -33.77
N PHE A 5 -68.74 -16.38 -34.56
CA PHE A 5 -67.70 -17.36 -34.22
C PHE A 5 -66.28 -17.09 -34.77
N SER A 6 -66.06 -16.03 -35.56
CA SER A 6 -64.72 -15.78 -36.14
C SER A 6 -63.78 -14.95 -35.25
N SER A 7 -64.30 -14.26 -34.23
CA SER A 7 -63.49 -13.29 -33.46
C SER A 7 -62.77 -13.88 -32.23
N ILE A 8 -63.14 -15.09 -31.79
CA ILE A 8 -62.58 -15.69 -30.56
C ILE A 8 -61.21 -16.35 -30.81
N ASN A 9 -60.87 -16.74 -32.04
CA ASN A 9 -59.61 -17.42 -32.34
C ASN A 9 -58.40 -16.49 -32.57
N LYS A 10 -58.57 -15.17 -32.67
CA LYS A 10 -57.44 -14.24 -32.87
C LYS A 10 -56.89 -13.61 -31.57
N PHE A 11 -57.68 -13.57 -30.51
CA PHE A 11 -57.24 -13.01 -29.22
C PHE A 11 -56.40 -14.01 -28.40
N SER A 12 -56.60 -15.32 -28.58
CA SER A 12 -55.87 -16.36 -27.85
C SER A 12 -54.37 -16.40 -28.21
N GLY A 13 -54.04 -16.25 -29.50
CA GLY A 13 -52.65 -16.29 -29.99
C GLY A 13 -51.80 -15.09 -29.54
N PHE A 14 -52.37 -13.88 -29.52
CA PHE A 14 -51.65 -12.67 -29.09
C PHE A 14 -51.36 -12.66 -27.58
N THR A 15 -52.26 -13.24 -26.78
CA THR A 15 -52.11 -13.32 -25.32
C THR A 15 -51.07 -14.35 -24.92
N LEU A 16 -51.02 -15.50 -25.61
CA LEU A 16 -49.97 -16.53 -25.43
C LEU A 16 -48.58 -16.02 -25.87
N LEU A 17 -48.50 -15.23 -26.95
CA LEU A 17 -47.24 -14.64 -27.42
C LEU A 17 -46.70 -13.60 -26.43
N PHE A 18 -47.58 -12.77 -25.85
CA PHE A 18 -47.20 -11.77 -24.84
C PHE A 18 -46.73 -12.43 -23.53
N VAL A 19 -47.39 -13.50 -23.08
CA VAL A 19 -46.96 -14.25 -21.89
C VAL A 19 -45.61 -14.93 -22.13
N PHE A 20 -45.35 -15.47 -23.33
CA PHE A 20 -44.05 -16.05 -23.69
C PHE A 20 -42.93 -15.00 -23.73
N LEU A 21 -43.19 -13.80 -24.26
CA LEU A 21 -42.25 -12.68 -24.29
C LEU A 21 -41.97 -12.09 -22.90
N LEU A 22 -42.97 -12.02 -22.01
CA LEU A 22 -42.78 -11.62 -20.62
C LEU A 22 -42.01 -12.68 -19.80
N SER A 23 -42.20 -13.97 -20.06
CA SER A 23 -41.44 -15.05 -19.40
C SER A 23 -39.97 -15.14 -19.84
N CYS A 24 -39.64 -14.67 -21.06
CA CYS A 24 -38.25 -14.55 -21.52
C CYS A 24 -37.49 -13.34 -20.95
N SER A 25 -38.20 -12.38 -20.34
CA SER A 25 -37.60 -11.15 -19.80
C SER A 25 -37.13 -11.30 -18.35
N SER A 26 -37.51 -12.37 -17.67
CA SER A 26 -37.27 -12.60 -16.23
C SER A 26 -36.02 -13.43 -15.89
N THR A 27 -35.16 -13.75 -16.87
CA THR A 27 -34.02 -14.65 -16.64
C THR A 27 -32.66 -14.00 -16.89
N PHE A 28 -32.39 -12.82 -16.36
CA PHE A 28 -31.00 -12.33 -16.22
C PHE A 28 -30.84 -11.43 -15.00
N THR A 29 -30.72 -12.04 -13.83
CA THR A 29 -29.99 -11.44 -12.71
C THR A 29 -29.08 -12.49 -12.10
N SER A 30 -28.03 -12.87 -12.83
CA SER A 30 -26.82 -13.33 -12.17
C SER A 30 -26.10 -12.10 -11.62
N THR A 31 -26.48 -11.66 -10.42
CA THR A 31 -25.56 -10.90 -9.56
C THR A 31 -24.51 -11.86 -9.06
N GLU A 32 -23.64 -12.30 -9.97
CA GLU A 32 -22.38 -12.90 -9.59
C GLU A 32 -21.52 -11.73 -9.12
N ALA A 33 -21.55 -11.48 -7.81
CA ALA A 33 -20.53 -10.69 -7.15
C ALA A 33 -19.22 -11.50 -7.18
N TYR A 34 -18.67 -11.67 -8.38
CA TYR A 34 -17.29 -12.09 -8.54
C TYR A 34 -16.45 -10.94 -7.97
N ASP A 35 -15.84 -11.16 -6.80
CA ASP A 35 -14.68 -10.36 -6.41
C ASP A 35 -13.66 -10.53 -7.53
N ALA A 36 -13.55 -9.50 -8.39
CA ALA A 36 -12.60 -9.48 -9.48
C ALA A 36 -11.20 -9.55 -8.85
N VAL A 37 -10.67 -10.77 -8.77
CA VAL A 37 -9.30 -11.02 -8.33
C VAL A 37 -8.41 -10.15 -9.19
N ASP A 38 -7.63 -9.29 -8.54
CA ASP A 38 -6.79 -8.31 -9.19
C ASP A 38 -5.60 -9.02 -9.85
N THR A 39 -5.81 -9.56 -11.05
CA THR A 39 -4.80 -10.33 -11.78
C THR A 39 -3.63 -9.42 -12.13
N GLY A 40 -2.57 -9.47 -11.32
CA GLY A 40 -1.32 -8.73 -11.51
C GLY A 40 -1.11 -7.52 -10.58
N GLY A 41 -2.13 -7.13 -9.80
CA GLY A 41 -2.01 -6.06 -8.82
C GLY A 41 -1.07 -6.45 -7.66
N ASN A 42 -0.30 -5.49 -7.15
CA ASN A 42 0.58 -5.72 -6.00
C ASN A 42 0.76 -4.44 -5.17
N ILE A 43 1.31 -4.60 -3.98
CA ILE A 43 1.85 -3.50 -3.21
C ILE A 43 3.37 -3.49 -3.38
N THR A 44 3.93 -2.35 -3.75
CA THR A 44 5.37 -2.17 -3.85
C THR A 44 5.86 -1.23 -2.75
N ILE A 45 6.76 -1.72 -1.90
CA ILE A 45 7.48 -0.90 -0.94
C ILE A 45 8.79 -0.47 -1.61
N LYS A 46 8.99 0.82 -1.74
CA LYS A 46 10.22 1.41 -2.25
C LYS A 46 10.97 2.11 -1.12
N TRP A 47 12.26 1.81 -1.00
CA TRP A 47 13.14 2.38 0.01
C TRP A 47 14.26 3.17 -0.69
N ASP A 48 14.20 4.49 -0.56
CA ASP A 48 15.18 5.41 -1.14
C ASP A 48 16.13 5.92 -0.06
N VAL A 49 17.44 5.65 -0.21
CA VAL A 49 18.48 6.23 0.65
C VAL A 49 18.82 7.61 0.10
N MET A 50 18.51 8.67 0.85
CA MET A 50 18.56 10.05 0.36
C MET A 50 19.89 10.74 0.64
N SER A 51 20.48 10.50 1.81
CA SER A 51 21.72 11.11 2.26
C SER A 51 22.38 10.28 3.35
N TRP A 52 23.70 10.40 3.48
CA TRP A 52 24.45 9.81 4.59
C TRP A 52 24.35 10.67 5.85
N THR A 53 24.40 10.03 7.00
CA THR A 53 24.62 10.67 8.31
C THR A 53 25.94 10.14 8.90
N PRO A 54 26.44 10.70 10.03
CA PRO A 54 27.69 10.25 10.62
C PRO A 54 27.73 8.76 10.97
N ASP A 55 26.59 8.15 11.29
CA ASP A 55 26.48 6.74 11.72
C ASP A 55 25.50 5.90 10.88
N GLY A 56 24.88 6.47 9.85
CA GLY A 56 23.91 5.79 9.01
C GLY A 56 23.44 6.63 7.82
N TYR A 57 22.12 6.76 7.66
CA TYR A 57 21.54 7.47 6.52
C TYR A 57 20.12 8.01 6.82
N VAL A 58 19.67 8.94 5.99
CA VAL A 58 18.25 9.33 5.89
C VAL A 58 17.60 8.56 4.75
N GLY A 59 16.50 7.88 5.04
CA GLY A 59 15.74 7.10 4.08
C GLY A 59 14.31 7.64 3.93
N VAL A 60 13.75 7.49 2.73
CA VAL A 60 12.32 7.68 2.45
C VAL A 60 11.74 6.36 2.01
N VAL A 61 10.69 5.91 2.69
CA VAL A 61 9.97 4.68 2.37
C VAL A 61 8.62 5.06 1.79
N THR A 62 8.32 4.53 0.60
CA THR A 62 7.04 4.76 -0.08
C THR A 62 6.37 3.42 -0.36
N ILE A 63 5.12 3.28 0.06
CA ILE A 63 4.27 2.12 -0.18
C ILE A 63 3.30 2.49 -1.30
N TYR A 64 3.44 1.85 -2.45
CA TYR A 64 2.56 2.02 -3.60
C TYR A 64 1.53 0.91 -3.64
N ASN A 65 0.27 1.27 -3.84
CA ASN A 65 -0.76 0.29 -4.13
C ASN A 65 -1.03 0.26 -5.64
N PHE A 66 -0.50 -0.75 -6.33
CA PHE A 66 -0.75 -0.99 -7.76
C PHE A 66 -1.87 -2.01 -8.00
N GLN A 67 -2.75 -2.19 -7.01
CA GLN A 67 -3.99 -2.93 -7.17
C GLN A 67 -5.05 -1.99 -7.76
N LYS A 68 -5.90 -2.49 -8.66
CA LYS A 68 -6.99 -1.77 -9.32
C LYS A 68 -8.24 -1.70 -8.46
N HIS A 69 -8.55 -2.76 -7.72
CA HIS A 69 -9.82 -2.87 -7.00
C HIS A 69 -9.64 -2.96 -5.48
N HIS A 70 -8.43 -3.27 -5.01
CA HIS A 70 -8.17 -3.46 -3.60
C HIS A 70 -7.68 -2.19 -2.91
N GLN A 71 -8.38 -1.79 -1.85
CA GLN A 71 -7.99 -0.69 -0.96
C GLN A 71 -7.60 -1.25 0.40
N ILE A 72 -6.51 -0.75 0.99
CA ILE A 72 -6.27 -0.92 2.42
C ILE A 72 -7.18 0.05 3.18
N LYS A 73 -8.13 -0.49 3.94
CA LYS A 73 -9.06 0.28 4.78
C LYS A 73 -8.47 0.51 6.17
N ALA A 74 -9.12 1.36 6.97
CA ALA A 74 -8.76 1.56 8.37
C ALA A 74 -8.86 0.23 9.17
N PRO A 75 -7.99 -0.05 10.16
CA PRO A 75 -6.95 0.81 10.75
C PRO A 75 -5.66 1.00 9.92
N GLY A 76 -5.65 0.59 8.65
CA GLY A 76 -4.57 0.90 7.72
C GLY A 76 -3.47 -0.14 7.68
N TRP A 77 -2.46 0.11 6.86
CA TRP A 77 -1.31 -0.78 6.71
C TRP A 77 -0.42 -0.76 7.96
N ARG A 78 0.20 -1.90 8.24
CA ARG A 78 1.28 -2.08 9.22
C ARG A 78 2.47 -2.70 8.50
N LEU A 79 3.57 -1.96 8.43
CA LEU A 79 4.77 -2.37 7.73
C LEU A 79 5.84 -2.78 8.74
N GLY A 80 6.28 -4.03 8.69
CA GLY A 80 7.41 -4.52 9.47
C GLY A 80 8.59 -4.89 8.60
N TRP A 81 9.79 -4.89 9.18
CA TRP A 81 10.99 -5.44 8.58
C TRP A 81 11.99 -5.81 9.67
N THR A 82 13.02 -6.57 9.34
CA THR A 82 14.14 -6.87 10.21
C THR A 82 15.41 -6.18 9.71
N TRP A 83 16.09 -5.47 10.58
CA TRP A 83 17.38 -4.86 10.25
C TRP A 83 18.44 -5.91 9.91
N ALA A 84 19.41 -5.57 9.06
CA ALA A 84 20.44 -6.53 8.66
C ALA A 84 21.51 -6.76 9.74
N LYS A 85 21.81 -5.75 10.57
CA LYS A 85 22.87 -5.72 11.59
C LYS A 85 22.34 -5.24 12.96
N LYS A 86 22.73 -4.06 13.44
CA LYS A 86 22.32 -3.50 14.74
C LYS A 86 21.76 -2.08 14.60
N GLU A 87 21.17 -1.83 13.42
CA GLU A 87 20.56 -0.57 13.04
C GLU A 87 19.46 -0.19 14.02
N ILE A 88 19.26 1.12 14.14
CA ILE A 88 18.24 1.74 14.98
C ILE A 88 17.54 2.85 14.17
N ILE A 89 16.41 3.32 14.67
CA ILE A 89 15.72 4.48 14.13
C ILE A 89 15.96 5.65 15.06
N TRP A 90 16.70 6.65 14.60
CA TRP A 90 16.91 7.89 15.36
C TRP A 90 15.65 8.75 15.41
N SER A 91 14.96 8.89 14.27
CA SER A 91 13.74 9.70 14.16
C SER A 91 12.90 9.29 12.95
N MET A 92 11.61 9.64 12.98
CA MET A 92 10.66 9.40 11.89
C MET A 92 9.75 10.62 11.67
N VAL A 93 9.28 10.78 10.44
CA VAL A 93 8.30 11.79 10.03
C VAL A 93 7.30 11.14 9.08
N GLY A 94 6.01 11.42 9.25
CA GLY A 94 4.91 10.82 8.47
C GLY A 94 4.43 9.45 8.97
N SER A 95 5.22 8.74 9.77
CA SER A 95 4.86 7.46 10.38
C SER A 95 5.49 7.33 11.77
N GLN A 96 5.08 6.30 12.51
CA GLN A 96 5.61 6.00 13.83
C GLN A 96 5.72 4.49 14.05
N THR A 97 6.78 4.06 14.73
CA THR A 97 6.89 2.69 15.23
C THR A 97 5.86 2.40 16.30
N THR A 98 5.33 1.18 16.33
CA THR A 98 4.35 0.75 17.34
C THR A 98 4.98 0.55 18.70
N GLU A 99 6.29 0.24 18.72
CA GLU A 99 7.07 0.03 19.93
C GLU A 99 8.45 0.67 19.80
N GLN A 100 8.99 1.16 20.92
CA GLN A 100 10.34 1.71 20.99
C GLN A 100 11.39 0.59 21.14
N GLY A 101 11.10 -0.46 21.91
CA GLY A 101 12.07 -1.50 22.23
C GLY A 101 13.04 -1.14 23.35
N ASP A 102 13.99 -2.03 23.63
CA ASP A 102 15.04 -1.80 24.62
C ASP A 102 16.15 -0.88 24.08
N CYS A 103 16.06 0.40 24.45
CA CYS A 103 17.07 1.41 24.15
C CYS A 103 18.04 1.68 25.32
N SER A 104 18.08 0.85 26.35
CA SER A 104 18.86 1.08 27.59
C SER A 104 20.36 1.35 27.37
N ARG A 105 20.93 0.86 26.26
CA ARG A 105 22.33 1.13 25.89
C ARG A 105 22.63 2.61 25.58
N PHE A 106 21.60 3.43 25.33
CA PHE A 106 21.74 4.85 25.01
C PHE A 106 21.50 5.71 26.27
N LYS A 107 22.54 6.42 26.72
CA LYS A 107 22.51 7.21 27.98
C LYS A 107 22.03 8.66 27.82
N GLY A 108 21.86 9.14 26.59
CA GLY A 108 21.56 10.55 26.30
C GLY A 108 20.45 10.66 25.27
N ASN A 109 20.81 10.85 24.00
CA ASN A 109 19.83 10.84 22.92
C ASN A 109 19.28 9.42 22.74
N ILE A 110 18.01 9.22 23.12
CA ILE A 110 17.34 7.93 23.01
C ILE A 110 16.73 7.82 21.60
N PRO A 111 17.03 6.77 20.82
CA PRO A 111 16.44 6.58 19.51
C PRO A 111 14.91 6.44 19.57
N HIS A 112 14.26 6.84 18.47
CA HIS A 112 12.84 6.58 18.25
C HIS A 112 12.48 5.09 18.36
N SER A 113 13.35 4.20 17.87
CA SER A 113 13.20 2.75 18.10
C SER A 113 14.54 2.01 18.05
N CYS A 114 14.72 1.06 18.96
CA CYS A 114 15.86 0.15 19.04
C CYS A 114 15.49 -1.30 18.70
N ASN A 115 14.22 -1.56 18.34
CA ASN A 115 13.80 -2.89 17.93
C ASN A 115 14.57 -3.36 16.69
N LYS A 116 14.98 -4.63 16.73
CA LYS A 116 15.64 -5.31 15.63
C LYS A 116 14.70 -5.50 14.44
N ASP A 117 13.41 -5.63 14.73
CA ASP A 117 12.31 -5.91 13.83
C ASP A 117 11.13 -4.94 14.04
N PRO A 118 11.34 -3.63 13.77
CA PRO A 118 10.31 -2.63 14.04
C PRO A 118 9.07 -2.86 13.17
N THR A 119 7.89 -2.58 13.75
CA THR A 119 6.64 -2.41 13.01
C THR A 119 6.26 -0.93 13.00
N VAL A 120 5.92 -0.41 11.83
CA VAL A 120 5.57 0.99 11.57
C VAL A 120 4.14 1.10 11.09
N VAL A 121 3.48 2.15 11.56
CA VAL A 121 2.15 2.58 11.13
C VAL A 121 2.18 4.03 10.67
N ASP A 122 1.32 4.36 9.72
CA ASP A 122 1.11 5.72 9.27
C ASP A 122 0.50 6.60 10.37
N LEU A 123 0.79 7.89 10.35
CA LEU A 123 0.20 8.83 11.30
C LEU A 123 -1.26 9.18 10.92
N SER A 124 -1.98 9.81 11.86
CA SER A 124 -3.37 10.21 11.63
C SER A 124 -3.50 11.49 10.78
N PRO A 125 -4.64 11.77 10.14
CA PRO A 125 -4.86 13.02 9.39
C PRO A 125 -4.76 14.31 10.21
N LYS A 126 -4.83 14.22 11.55
CA LYS A 126 -4.70 15.38 12.46
C LYS A 126 -3.25 15.70 12.82
N THR A 127 -2.28 15.02 12.20
CA THR A 127 -0.85 15.20 12.47
C THR A 127 -0.42 16.63 12.16
N PRO A 128 0.37 17.29 13.03
CA PRO A 128 0.92 18.61 12.77
C PRO A 128 1.75 18.69 11.48
N PHE A 129 1.71 19.81 10.76
CA PHE A 129 2.37 19.97 9.45
C PHE A 129 3.89 19.69 9.48
N ASN A 130 4.57 20.04 10.56
CA ASN A 130 6.01 19.78 10.74
C ASN A 130 6.36 18.29 10.91
N GLN A 131 5.36 17.43 11.12
CA GLN A 131 5.49 15.98 11.22
C GLN A 131 4.94 15.26 9.97
N GLN A 132 4.56 16.01 8.94
CA GLN A 132 4.06 15.47 7.69
C GLN A 132 5.13 15.41 6.61
N ILE A 133 4.96 14.46 5.69
CA ILE A 133 5.64 14.37 4.41
C ILE A 133 4.61 14.12 3.32
N SER A 134 4.99 14.31 2.05
CA SER A 134 4.13 14.00 0.91
C SER A 134 3.51 12.61 1.03
N ASN A 135 2.22 12.49 0.73
CA ASN A 135 1.49 11.22 0.74
C ASN A 135 1.45 10.50 2.12
N CYS A 136 1.78 11.14 3.24
CA CYS A 136 1.61 10.51 4.54
C CYS A 136 0.22 10.77 5.13
N CYS A 137 0.05 10.20 6.31
CA CYS A 137 -0.78 10.68 7.39
C CYS A 137 -2.28 10.48 7.14
N ARG A 138 -2.63 9.36 6.51
CA ARG A 138 -4.01 8.97 6.21
C ARG A 138 -4.48 7.85 7.12
N GLY A 139 -3.81 7.64 8.26
CA GLY A 139 -4.07 6.52 9.17
C GLY A 139 -3.88 5.17 8.48
N GLY A 140 -2.99 5.11 7.50
CA GLY A 140 -2.62 3.89 6.79
C GLY A 140 -3.65 3.44 5.75
N VAL A 141 -4.68 4.24 5.49
CA VAL A 141 -5.61 3.99 4.39
C VAL A 141 -4.88 4.22 3.06
N LEU A 142 -4.91 3.22 2.17
CA LEU A 142 -4.20 3.26 0.90
C LEU A 142 -5.09 2.78 -0.25
N LYS A 143 -5.51 3.72 -1.10
CA LYS A 143 -6.41 3.49 -2.22
C LYS A 143 -5.68 2.85 -3.43
N PRO A 144 -6.41 2.23 -4.36
CA PRO A 144 -5.88 1.85 -5.67
C PRO A 144 -5.11 2.98 -6.33
N TRP A 145 -3.93 2.68 -6.89
CA TRP A 145 -3.05 3.62 -7.60
C TRP A 145 -2.55 4.82 -6.78
N ASP A 146 -2.61 4.70 -5.46
CA ASP A 146 -2.18 5.72 -4.52
C ASP A 146 -0.87 5.31 -3.84
N ALA A 147 -0.27 6.26 -3.10
CA ALA A 147 0.95 6.04 -2.35
C ALA A 147 0.80 6.50 -0.90
N SER A 148 1.53 5.84 0.00
CA SER A 148 1.78 6.28 1.38
C SER A 148 3.28 6.43 1.58
N SER A 149 3.76 7.49 2.25
CA SER A 149 5.21 7.63 2.47
C SER A 149 5.59 8.16 3.84
N PHE A 150 6.80 7.82 4.27
CA PHE A 150 7.41 8.32 5.49
C PHE A 150 8.93 8.44 5.35
N GLN A 151 9.52 9.30 6.17
CA GLN A 151 10.96 9.46 6.27
C GLN A 151 11.45 8.90 7.60
N LEU A 152 12.64 8.28 7.58
CA LEU A 152 13.33 7.86 8.80
C LEU A 152 14.83 8.18 8.73
N SER A 153 15.39 8.51 9.88
CA SER A 153 16.84 8.55 10.07
C SER A 153 17.28 7.24 10.70
N VAL A 154 18.11 6.48 9.98
CA VAL A 154 18.62 5.18 10.41
C VAL A 154 20.03 5.36 10.95
N GLY A 155 20.28 4.86 12.16
CA GLY A 155 21.59 4.83 12.80
C GLY A 155 22.23 3.45 12.75
N ALA A 156 23.54 3.38 13.02
CA ALA A 156 24.35 2.16 13.01
C ALA A 156 24.24 1.30 11.73
N ALA A 157 23.93 1.91 10.58
CA ALA A 157 23.66 1.23 9.32
C ALA A 157 24.85 1.18 8.34
N GLY A 158 25.91 1.95 8.61
CA GLY A 158 26.99 2.24 7.67
C GLY A 158 26.69 3.49 6.85
N THR A 159 27.73 4.09 6.27
CA THR A 159 27.67 5.44 5.68
C THR A 159 28.09 5.49 4.21
N THR A 160 28.13 4.32 3.55
CA THR A 160 28.49 4.20 2.13
C THR A 160 27.66 3.13 1.44
N ASN A 161 27.56 3.21 0.11
CA ASN A 161 26.87 2.21 -0.72
C ASN A 161 27.38 0.77 -0.55
N LYS A 162 28.61 0.59 -0.04
CA LYS A 162 29.22 -0.73 0.21
C LYS A 162 28.92 -1.27 1.61
N THR A 163 28.76 -0.38 2.58
CA THR A 163 28.64 -0.74 4.01
C THR A 163 27.19 -0.90 4.44
N VAL A 164 26.29 -0.10 3.85
CA VAL A 164 24.86 -0.19 4.08
C VAL A 164 24.31 -1.51 3.58
N ARG A 165 23.47 -2.12 4.41
CA ARG A 165 22.77 -3.35 4.11
C ARG A 165 21.28 -3.09 4.09
N MET A 166 20.64 -3.65 3.09
CA MET A 166 19.19 -3.61 2.93
C MET A 166 18.51 -4.37 4.07
N PRO A 167 17.41 -3.84 4.65
CA PRO A 167 16.58 -4.59 5.58
C PRO A 167 16.05 -5.87 4.95
N LYS A 168 15.63 -6.82 5.78
CA LYS A 168 15.18 -8.15 5.37
C LYS A 168 13.81 -8.45 5.97
N HIS A 169 13.17 -9.51 5.49
CA HIS A 169 11.93 -10.06 6.07
C HIS A 169 10.85 -8.99 6.24
N PHE A 170 10.52 -8.31 5.14
CA PHE A 170 9.43 -7.35 5.15
C PHE A 170 8.11 -8.06 5.39
N THR A 171 7.26 -7.50 6.24
CA THR A 171 5.89 -7.95 6.50
C THR A 171 4.96 -6.79 6.22
N LEU A 172 3.83 -7.06 5.55
CA LEU A 172 2.81 -6.06 5.30
C LEU A 172 1.46 -6.64 5.70
N ASN A 173 0.95 -6.10 6.81
CA ASN A 173 -0.35 -6.51 7.33
C ASN A 173 -1.37 -5.40 7.04
N ALA A 174 -2.55 -5.81 6.58
CA ALA A 174 -3.69 -4.95 6.39
C ALA A 174 -4.92 -5.54 7.12
N PRO A 175 -5.93 -4.73 7.43
CA PRO A 175 -7.14 -5.23 8.08
C PRO A 175 -7.85 -6.23 7.17
N GLY A 176 -8.10 -7.43 7.69
CA GLY A 176 -8.78 -8.51 6.96
C GLY A 176 -7.90 -9.29 5.98
N ASN A 177 -6.69 -8.80 5.64
CA ASN A 177 -5.88 -9.39 4.58
C ASN A 177 -4.39 -9.45 4.95
N ALA A 178 -3.73 -10.55 4.62
CA ALA A 178 -2.29 -10.70 4.74
C ALA A 178 -1.63 -10.56 3.36
N TYR A 179 -0.54 -9.79 3.28
CA TYR A 179 0.29 -9.73 2.09
C TYR A 179 1.56 -10.55 2.31
N THR A 180 1.96 -11.31 1.30
CA THR A 180 3.24 -12.01 1.29
C THR A 180 4.25 -11.18 0.52
N CYS A 181 5.29 -10.71 1.21
CA CYS A 181 6.36 -9.92 0.63
C CYS A 181 7.53 -10.79 0.17
N GLY A 182 8.01 -10.51 -1.04
CA GLY A 182 9.20 -11.15 -1.60
C GLY A 182 10.51 -10.62 -1.01
N PRO A 183 11.66 -11.18 -1.43
CA PRO A 183 12.95 -10.65 -1.05
C PRO A 183 13.15 -9.24 -1.64
N PRO A 184 13.81 -8.34 -0.89
CA PRO A 184 14.06 -6.98 -1.35
C PRO A 184 15.13 -6.97 -2.45
N GLN A 185 14.97 -6.09 -3.45
CA GLN A 185 15.80 -6.03 -4.65
C GLN A 185 16.43 -4.65 -4.82
N ILE A 186 17.69 -4.61 -5.26
CA ILE A 186 18.36 -3.36 -5.61
C ILE A 186 17.97 -2.96 -7.02
N VAL A 187 17.53 -1.72 -7.19
CA VAL A 187 17.14 -1.15 -8.48
C VAL A 187 17.90 0.14 -8.76
N GLN A 188 17.69 0.71 -9.95
CA GLN A 188 18.28 1.99 -10.28
C GLN A 188 17.81 3.08 -9.30
N PRO A 189 18.72 3.98 -8.84
CA PRO A 189 18.34 5.01 -7.90
C PRO A 189 17.24 5.94 -8.43
N THR A 190 16.21 6.16 -7.62
CA THR A 190 15.07 7.02 -7.93
C THR A 190 15.54 8.43 -8.26
N LYS A 191 14.96 9.02 -9.31
CA LYS A 191 15.13 10.45 -9.65
C LYS A 191 13.97 11.25 -9.07
N PHE A 192 14.28 12.33 -8.37
CA PHE A 192 13.30 13.26 -7.83
C PHE A 192 13.40 14.57 -8.57
N ILE A 193 12.28 15.05 -9.08
CA ILE A 193 12.19 16.35 -9.73
C ILE A 193 11.64 17.32 -8.68
N THR A 194 12.38 18.39 -8.42
CA THR A 194 11.92 19.46 -7.52
C THR A 194 10.59 20.06 -8.01
N GLN A 195 9.78 20.60 -7.10
CA GLN A 195 8.45 21.14 -7.43
C GLN A 195 8.50 22.19 -8.57
N HIS A 196 9.54 23.03 -8.61
CA HIS A 196 9.76 24.02 -9.67
C HIS A 196 10.34 23.44 -10.97
N LYS A 197 10.55 22.12 -11.05
CA LYS A 197 11.14 21.37 -12.18
C LYS A 197 12.55 21.81 -12.63
N LYS A 198 13.21 22.69 -11.87
CA LYS A 198 14.53 23.23 -12.20
C LYS A 198 15.70 22.34 -11.78
N ARG A 199 15.51 21.49 -10.78
CA ARG A 199 16.55 20.61 -10.24
C ARG A 199 16.05 19.17 -10.18
N VAL A 200 16.91 18.25 -10.62
CA VAL A 200 16.75 16.81 -10.45
C VAL A 200 17.75 16.35 -9.39
N THR A 201 17.25 15.76 -8.32
CA THR A 201 18.07 15.04 -7.33
C THR A 201 17.86 13.54 -7.51
N ARG A 202 18.73 12.72 -6.91
CA ARG A 202 18.62 11.26 -6.98
C ARG A 202 18.84 10.67 -5.61
N ALA A 203 18.19 9.55 -5.35
CA ALA A 203 18.59 8.69 -4.23
C ALA A 203 20.04 8.22 -4.46
N LEU A 204 20.74 7.92 -3.38
CA LEU A 204 22.05 7.29 -3.39
C LEU A 204 21.94 5.79 -3.70
N MET A 205 20.86 5.18 -3.19
CA MET A 205 20.47 3.78 -3.43
C MET A 205 18.94 3.68 -3.40
N THR A 206 18.38 2.77 -4.19
CA THR A 206 16.96 2.44 -4.13
C THR A 206 16.78 0.94 -4.07
N TRP A 207 15.89 0.51 -3.18
CA TRP A 207 15.44 -0.86 -3.05
C TRP A 207 13.94 -0.96 -3.25
N ILE A 208 13.48 -2.09 -3.79
CA ILE A 208 12.06 -2.40 -3.90
C ILE A 208 11.74 -3.74 -3.27
N VAL A 209 10.54 -3.85 -2.72
CA VAL A 209 9.96 -5.08 -2.21
C VAL A 209 8.56 -5.18 -2.79
N ILE A 210 8.25 -6.32 -3.40
CA ILE A 210 6.92 -6.58 -3.97
C ILE A 210 6.18 -7.48 -2.99
N CYS A 211 5.02 -7.01 -2.55
CA CYS A 211 4.10 -7.74 -1.70
C CYS A 211 2.84 -8.08 -2.49
N LYS A 212 2.53 -9.36 -2.56
CA LYS A 212 1.35 -9.87 -3.26
C LYS A 212 0.27 -10.21 -2.25
N TYR A 213 -0.97 -9.99 -2.68
CA TYR A 213 -2.14 -10.45 -1.95
C TYR A 213 -2.09 -11.98 -1.83
N SER A 214 -2.32 -12.51 -0.63
CA SER A 214 -2.28 -13.96 -0.32
C SER A 214 -3.67 -14.56 -0.25
#